data_AF-A0A958VAQ7-F1
#
_entry.id   AF-A0A958VAQ7-F1
#
_cell.length_a   1.000
_cell.length_b   1.000
_cell.length_c   1.000
_cell.angle_alpha   90.00
_cell.angle_beta   90.00
_cell.angle_gamma   90.00
#
_symmetry.space_group_name_H-M   'P 1'
#
loop_
_entity.id
_entity.type
_entity.pdbx_description
1 polymer ?
#
loop_
_entity_poly.entity_id
_entity_poly.type
_entity_poly.pdbx_seq_one_letter_code
_entity_poly.pdbx_strand_id
1 'polypeptide(L)' 'MLKIICFSAVSSLILISCGSKTPEDYAKEYCQCMQQYQDNPVRCKDILEDAKSEFGEDNEEAKKEFKNAYKSCMEE' A
#
# COMPACT_ATOMS: atom_id res chain seq x y z
N MET A 1 -15.21 3.86 -24.30
CA MET A 1 -14.46 5.05 -23.88
C MET A 1 -13.74 4.72 -22.59
N LEU A 2 -12.42 4.54 -22.64
CA LEU A 2 -11.50 4.85 -21.55
C LEU A 2 -10.12 5.04 -22.21
N LYS A 3 -9.75 6.30 -22.42
CA LYS A 3 -8.45 6.68 -23.00
C LYS A 3 -7.54 7.00 -21.81
N ILE A 4 -6.63 6.10 -21.49
CA ILE A 4 -5.53 6.38 -20.56
C ILE A 4 -4.34 6.75 -21.44
N ILE A 5 -4.00 8.03 -21.44
CA ILE A 5 -2.94 8.61 -22.26
C ILE A 5 -1.70 8.67 -21.37
N CYS A 6 -0.80 7.70 -21.50
CA CYS A 6 0.52 7.77 -20.86
C CYS A 6 1.44 8.62 -21.74
N PHE A 7 1.57 9.90 -21.41
CA PHE A 7 2.59 10.76 -22.01
C PHE A 7 3.95 10.37 -21.45
N SER A 8 4.82 9.91 -22.36
CA SER A 8 6.24 9.68 -22.11
C SER A 8 7.03 10.95 -22.45
N ALA A 9 8.20 11.05 -21.81
CA ALA A 9 9.21 12.11 -21.88
C ALA A 9 8.94 13.27 -20.88
N VAL A 10 9.89 13.64 -20.03
CA VAL A 10 11.29 13.96 -20.35
C VAL A 10 12.21 13.84 -19.14
N SER A 11 13.43 13.38 -19.43
CA SER A 11 14.73 13.82 -18.88
C SER A 11 14.93 13.79 -17.36
N SER A 12 15.77 12.85 -16.93
CA SER A 12 16.49 12.84 -15.66
C SER A 12 15.61 12.93 -14.42
N LEU A 13 14.97 11.85 -13.96
CA LEU A 13 14.57 11.66 -12.56
C LEU A 13 13.85 10.31 -12.45
N ILE A 14 14.27 9.52 -11.44
CA ILE A 14 13.48 8.51 -10.72
C ILE A 14 12.66 7.56 -11.61
N LEU A 15 13.09 6.31 -11.67
CA LEU A 15 12.25 5.18 -12.09
C LEU A 15 11.00 5.11 -11.18
N ILE A 16 10.00 5.94 -11.43
CA ILE A 16 8.63 5.67 -10.99
C ILE A 16 8.13 4.65 -12.00
N SER A 17 8.47 3.39 -11.77
CA SER A 17 7.63 2.31 -12.27
C SER A 17 6.20 2.65 -11.82
N CYS A 18 5.21 2.53 -12.71
CA CYS A 18 3.86 2.19 -12.29
C CYS A 18 3.90 0.78 -11.69
N GLY A 19 4.66 0.61 -10.61
CA GLY A 19 4.74 -0.60 -9.84
C GLY A 19 3.46 -0.69 -9.06
N SER A 20 2.65 -1.70 -9.38
CA SER A 20 1.62 -2.18 -8.48
C SER A 20 2.22 -2.21 -7.07
N LYS A 21 1.64 -1.46 -6.12
CA LYS A 21 2.04 -1.57 -4.71
C LYS A 21 1.92 -3.03 -4.30
N THR A 22 2.81 -3.52 -3.45
CA THR A 22 2.74 -4.87 -2.88
C THR A 22 1.97 -4.86 -1.55
N PRO A 23 1.52 -6.01 -1.04
CA PRO A 23 0.92 -6.08 0.30
C PRO A 23 1.84 -5.52 1.39
N GLU A 24 3.17 -5.65 1.21
CA GLU A 24 4.16 -5.07 2.13
C GLU A 24 4.20 -3.55 2.11
N ASP A 25 4.04 -2.92 0.93
CA ASP A 25 4.04 -1.46 0.81
C ASP A 25 2.82 -0.85 1.52
N TYR A 26 1.65 -1.46 1.32
CA TYR A 26 0.44 -1.08 2.06
C TYR A 26 0.59 -1.28 3.57
N ALA A 27 1.27 -2.34 4.00
CA ALA A 27 1.52 -2.60 5.42
C ALA A 27 2.43 -1.55 6.05
N LYS A 28 3.47 -1.09 5.34
CA LYS A 28 4.36 -0.01 5.77
C LYS A 28 3.61 1.32 5.87
N GLU A 29 2.80 1.66 4.87
CA GLU A 29 1.96 2.87 4.91
C GLU A 29 0.96 2.81 6.07
N TYR A 30 0.33 1.66 6.28
CA TYR A 30 -0.61 1.45 7.39
C TYR A 30 0.08 1.58 8.75
N CYS A 31 1.28 1.00 8.90
CA CYS A 31 2.09 1.12 10.11
C CYS A 31 2.49 2.58 10.39
N GLN A 32 3.02 3.30 9.40
CA GLN A 32 3.37 4.72 9.54
C GLN A 32 2.15 5.56 9.94
N CYS A 33 1.00 5.28 9.35
CA CYS A 33 -0.26 5.91 9.72
C CYS A 33 -0.63 5.61 11.18
N MET A 34 -0.55 4.35 11.61
CA MET A 34 -0.84 3.96 13.00
C MET A 34 0.10 4.66 13.99
N GLN A 35 1.40 4.73 13.70
CA GLN A 35 2.36 5.46 14.52
C GLN A 35 2.05 6.97 14.57
N GLN A 36 1.73 7.58 13.43
CA GLN A 36 1.40 9.01 13.34
C GLN A 36 0.12 9.37 14.12
N TYR A 37 -0.87 8.48 14.12
CA TYR A 37 -2.17 8.72 14.75
C TYR A 37 -2.37 7.96 16.08
N GLN A 38 -1.30 7.56 16.75
CA GLN A 38 -1.33 6.89 18.07
C GLN A 38 -2.27 5.67 18.08
N ASP A 39 -2.06 4.76 17.14
CA ASP A 39 -2.82 3.53 16.96
C ASP A 39 -4.33 3.76 16.72
N ASN A 40 -4.68 4.81 15.97
CA ASN A 40 -6.06 5.07 15.56
C ASN A 40 -6.40 4.42 14.20
N PRO A 41 -7.03 3.22 14.19
CA PRO A 41 -7.30 2.50 12.95
C PRO A 41 -8.33 3.19 12.05
N VAL A 42 -9.18 4.07 12.60
CA VAL A 42 -10.17 4.80 11.81
C VAL A 42 -9.49 5.78 10.84
N ARG A 43 -8.35 6.36 11.26
CA ARG A 43 -7.55 7.27 10.42
C ARG A 43 -6.79 6.54 9.31
N CYS A 44 -6.56 5.24 9.48
CA CYS A 44 -5.75 4.42 8.57
C CYS A 44 -6.58 3.41 7.79
N LYS A 45 -7.91 3.43 7.95
CA LYS A 45 -8.83 2.49 7.32
C LYS A 45 -8.72 2.51 5.80
N ASP A 46 -8.56 3.67 5.20
CA ASP A 46 -8.51 3.82 3.74
C ASP A 46 -7.36 3.02 3.13
N ILE A 47 -6.19 2.96 3.79
CA ILE A 47 -5.04 2.17 3.35
C ILE A 47 -5.36 0.67 3.35
N LEU A 48 -6.10 0.20 4.36
CA LEU A 48 -6.53 -1.19 4.47
C LEU A 48 -7.56 -1.55 3.38
N GLU A 49 -8.49 -0.64 3.10
CA GLU A 49 -9.53 -0.83 2.07
C GLU A 49 -8.92 -0.80 0.66
N ASP A 50 -7.94 0.07 0.41
CA ASP A 50 -7.19 0.09 -0.85
C ASP A 50 -6.44 -1.23 -1.06
N ALA A 51 -5.76 -1.75 -0.02
CA ALA A 51 -5.09 -3.04 -0.10
C ALA A 51 -6.07 -4.19 -0.42
N LYS A 52 -7.25 -4.20 0.21
CA LYS A 52 -8.29 -5.20 -0.09
C LYS A 52 -8.84 -5.04 -1.51
N SER A 53 -9.01 -3.82 -1.99
CA SER A 53 -9.49 -3.54 -3.35
C SER A 53 -8.49 -4.00 -4.41
N GLU A 54 -7.18 -3.89 -4.14
CA GLU A 54 -6.13 -4.28 -5.08
C GLU A 54 -5.89 -5.80 -5.10
N PHE A 55 -5.80 -6.44 -3.92
CA PHE A 55 -5.43 -7.87 -3.83
C PHE A 55 -6.61 -8.83 -3.66
N GLY A 56 -7.80 -8.29 -3.39
CA GLY A 56 -9.00 -9.05 -3.04
C GLY A 56 -9.09 -9.33 -1.54
N GLU A 57 -10.28 -9.09 -0.97
CA GLU A 57 -10.56 -9.34 0.45
C GLU A 57 -10.44 -10.83 0.83
N ASP A 58 -10.54 -11.76 -0.10
CA ASP A 58 -10.44 -13.20 0.16
C ASP A 58 -9.03 -13.78 -0.12
N ASN A 59 -8.07 -12.94 -0.48
CA ASN A 59 -6.71 -13.37 -0.77
C ASN A 59 -5.90 -13.57 0.53
N GLU A 60 -5.90 -14.81 1.03
CA GLU A 60 -5.19 -15.20 2.26
C GLU A 60 -3.68 -15.00 2.19
N GLU A 61 -3.08 -15.11 0.99
CA GLU A 61 -1.64 -14.88 0.79
C GLU A 61 -1.29 -13.40 0.99
N ALA A 62 -2.02 -12.51 0.33
CA ALA A 62 -1.85 -11.06 0.49
C ALA A 62 -2.13 -10.59 1.92
N LYS A 63 -3.15 -11.14 2.59
CA LYS A 63 -3.41 -10.86 4.03
C LYS A 63 -2.24 -11.25 4.90
N LYS A 64 -1.65 -12.41 4.65
CA LYS A 64 -0.53 -12.94 5.43
C LYS A 64 0.71 -12.06 5.22
N GLU A 65 1.02 -11.69 3.98
CA GLU A 65 2.12 -10.79 3.66
C GLU A 65 1.94 -9.42 4.33
N PHE A 66 0.77 -8.80 4.16
CA PHE A 66 0.43 -7.52 4.81
C PHE A 66 0.61 -7.61 6.33
N LYS A 67 0.04 -8.65 6.96
CA LYS A 67 0.09 -8.83 8.41
C LYS A 67 1.52 -9.04 8.92
N ASN A 68 2.33 -9.81 8.20
CA ASN A 68 3.73 -10.05 8.57
C ASN A 68 4.55 -8.77 8.47
N ALA A 69 4.40 -8.02 7.38
CA ALA A 69 5.09 -6.74 7.19
C ALA A 69 4.65 -5.69 8.24
N TYR A 70 3.36 -5.62 8.55
CA TYR A 70 2.84 -4.74 9.60
C TYR A 70 3.40 -5.11 10.98
N LYS A 71 3.41 -6.41 11.33
CA LYS A 71 3.98 -6.89 12.60
C LYS A 71 5.45 -6.51 12.72
N SER A 72 6.23 -6.73 11.65
CA SER A 72 7.64 -6.35 11.60
C SER A 72 7.82 -4.85 11.86
N CYS A 73 7.00 -4.00 11.24
CA CYS A 73 7.10 -2.54 11.38
C CYS A 73 6.73 -2.03 12.79
N MET A 74 5.85 -2.72 13.51
CA MET A 74 5.49 -2.36 14.88
C MET A 74 6.47 -2.90 15.93
N GLU A 75 7.36 -3.82 15.55
CA GLU A 75 8.42 -4.38 16.41
C GLU A 75 9.77 -3.65 16.26
N GLU A 76 9.87 -2.68 15.33
CA GLU A 76 11.01 -1.75 15.17
C GLU A 76 10.99 -0.60 16.18
#